data_AF-A0A7U4PA46-F1
#
_entry.id   AF-A0A7U4PA46-F1
#
_cell.length_a   1.000
_cell.length_b   1.000
_cell.length_c   1.000
_cell.angle_alpha   90.00
_cell.angle_beta   90.00
_cell.angle_gamma   90.00
#
_symmetry.space_group_name_H-M   'P 1'
#
loop_
_entity.id
_entity.type
_entity.pdbx_description
1 polymer ?
#
loop_
_entity_poly.entity_id
_entity_poly.type
_entity_poly.pdbx_seq_one_letter_code
_entity_poly.pdbx_strand_id
1 'polypeptide(L)'
;MSDYGTSNAVGGMSTGEGQTTRVGLSRGQLSPQDHAVLCDAICRCSRVGVATTDGKILRQACVSQRLKAKNLVAKGLTGAPTQYLPEVTYDMRQSPPAPVMSSADSLTPHSWLPAWIQKYFPGGMDSYKQAKKTYFRRPDVVIVNDPSQPPIQSNIKQVVEMKFPPDDFSKGQREAYLDIAGDDRKLAAIGPEDCRCGDADRQSQPSTSAQKQPSLEDMFGDKLPSSGGIMPLMPPIPPYRYRFPDSNYGNDAR
;
A
#
# COMPACT_ATOMS: atom_id res chain seq x y z
N MET A 1 17.19 -17.56 67.65
CA MET A 1 17.33 -18.78 66.82
C MET A 1 16.12 -18.85 65.91
N SER A 2 16.31 -19.33 64.67
CA SER A 2 15.36 -19.41 63.53
C SER A 2 15.33 -18.14 62.67
N ASP A 3 16.21 -17.98 61.68
CA ASP A 3 16.32 -18.59 60.33
C ASP A 3 15.62 -17.75 59.25
N TYR A 4 16.42 -16.90 58.57
CA TYR A 4 16.09 -16.32 57.27
C TYR A 4 16.84 -17.12 56.20
N GLY A 5 16.10 -17.90 55.40
CA GLY A 5 16.64 -18.62 54.25
C GLY A 5 16.91 -17.68 53.08
N THR A 6 18.19 -17.42 52.80
CA THR A 6 18.67 -16.75 51.59
C THR A 6 18.77 -17.76 50.45
N SER A 7 17.85 -17.68 49.48
CA SER A 7 17.96 -18.42 48.21
C SER A 7 18.76 -17.60 47.20
N ASN A 8 20.02 -17.96 46.99
CA ASN A 8 20.84 -17.44 45.90
C ASN A 8 20.57 -18.28 44.63
N ALA A 9 19.80 -17.74 43.69
CA ALA A 9 19.67 -18.31 42.35
C ALA A 9 20.85 -17.83 41.49
N VAL A 10 21.86 -18.71 41.32
CA VAL A 10 22.95 -18.51 40.36
C VAL A 10 22.43 -18.91 38.98
N GLY A 11 22.06 -17.92 38.16
CA GLY A 11 21.72 -18.13 36.75
C GLY A 11 22.99 -18.30 35.92
N GLY A 12 23.33 -19.54 35.56
CA GLY A 12 24.42 -19.83 34.62
C GLY A 12 23.99 -19.52 33.19
N MET A 13 24.71 -18.64 32.48
CA MET A 13 24.60 -18.53 31.02
C MET A 13 25.46 -19.61 30.38
N SER A 14 24.81 -20.60 29.76
CA SER A 14 25.47 -21.59 28.90
C SER A 14 25.87 -20.93 27.58
N THR A 15 27.12 -21.10 27.16
CA THR A 15 27.63 -20.71 25.84
C THR A 15 27.19 -21.73 24.80
N GLY A 16 25.97 -21.58 24.29
CA GLY A 16 25.44 -22.33 23.16
C GLY A 16 25.01 -21.37 22.04
N GLU A 17 25.19 -21.77 20.79
CA GLU A 17 24.75 -21.00 19.61
C GLU A 17 23.29 -20.58 19.78
N GLY A 18 23.05 -19.27 19.84
CA GLY A 18 21.76 -18.68 20.17
C GLY A 18 20.72 -18.98 19.10
N GLN A 19 20.04 -20.12 19.22
CA GLN A 19 18.76 -20.34 18.57
C GLN A 19 17.77 -19.39 19.24
N THR A 20 17.49 -18.26 18.57
CA THR A 20 16.44 -17.35 18.99
C THR A 20 15.11 -18.08 18.86
N THR A 21 14.57 -18.55 19.98
CA THR A 21 13.19 -19.02 20.06
C THR A 21 12.31 -17.86 19.61
N ARG A 22 11.70 -17.98 18.43
CA ARG A 22 10.69 -17.03 17.95
C ARG A 22 9.50 -17.11 18.90
N VAL A 23 9.55 -16.31 19.96
CA VAL A 23 8.42 -16.06 20.86
C VAL A 23 7.25 -15.63 19.96
N GLY A 24 6.12 -16.29 20.14
CA GLY A 24 5.06 -16.45 19.15
C GLY A 24 4.79 -15.24 18.26
N LEU A 25 4.76 -15.48 16.95
CA LEU A 25 4.14 -14.56 15.98
C LEU A 25 2.76 -14.21 16.53
N SER A 26 2.58 -12.97 16.96
CA SER A 26 1.31 -12.51 17.50
C SER A 26 0.25 -12.69 16.42
N ARG A 27 -0.98 -13.12 16.78
CA ARG A 27 -2.05 -13.30 15.78
C ARG A 27 -2.18 -12.02 14.94
N GLY A 28 -2.16 -12.14 13.62
CA GLY A 28 -2.29 -10.98 12.74
C GLY A 28 -1.04 -10.11 12.60
N GLN A 29 0.12 -10.53 13.11
CA GLN A 29 1.36 -9.78 12.93
C GLN A 29 1.95 -10.03 11.54
N LEU A 30 2.38 -8.95 10.88
CA LEU A 30 3.09 -9.02 9.60
C LEU A 30 4.46 -9.68 9.77
N SER A 31 4.92 -10.40 8.76
CA SER A 31 6.32 -10.85 8.73
C SER A 31 7.25 -9.63 8.67
N PRO A 32 8.51 -9.71 9.16
CA PRO A 32 9.42 -8.57 9.11
C PRO A 32 9.63 -8.00 7.70
N GLN A 33 9.61 -8.88 6.69
CA GLN A 33 9.72 -8.46 5.29
C GLN A 33 8.47 -7.71 4.82
N ASP A 34 7.28 -8.23 5.10
CA ASP A 34 6.02 -7.59 4.69
C ASP A 34 5.82 -6.26 5.41
N HIS A 35 6.14 -6.23 6.71
CA HIS A 35 6.13 -5.01 7.51
C HIS A 35 7.04 -3.94 6.90
N ALA A 36 8.29 -4.28 6.56
CA ALA A 36 9.22 -3.34 5.94
C ALA A 36 8.71 -2.80 4.58
N VAL A 37 8.15 -3.66 3.72
CA VAL A 37 7.63 -3.23 2.40
C VAL A 37 6.44 -2.29 2.56
N LEU A 38 5.50 -2.61 3.44
CA LEU A 38 4.33 -1.76 3.69
C LEU A 38 4.73 -0.45 4.35
N CYS A 39 5.67 -0.47 5.31
CA CYS A 39 6.17 0.74 5.98
C CYS A 39 6.90 1.70 5.04
N ASP A 40 7.69 1.21 4.08
CA ASP A 40 8.29 2.08 3.05
C ASP A 40 7.22 2.87 2.28
N ALA A 41 6.10 2.23 1.93
CA ALA A 41 5.00 2.91 1.25
C ALA A 41 4.24 3.85 2.18
N ILE A 42 3.88 3.39 3.39
CA ILE A 42 3.13 4.16 4.39
C ILE A 42 3.89 5.43 4.78
N CYS A 43 5.18 5.33 5.10
CA CYS A 43 5.95 6.50 5.54
C CYS A 43 6.10 7.57 4.47
N ARG A 44 6.30 7.17 3.20
CA ARG A 44 6.32 8.12 2.08
C ARG A 44 4.96 8.78 1.89
N CYS A 45 3.89 8.01 1.98
CA CYS A 45 2.53 8.50 1.80
C CYS A 45 1.98 9.30 2.99
N SER A 46 2.53 9.10 4.19
CA SER A 46 2.23 9.91 5.35
C SER A 46 2.62 11.38 5.14
N ARG A 47 3.74 11.61 4.44
CA ARG A 47 4.30 12.95 4.14
C ARG A 47 3.61 13.66 2.97
N VAL A 48 3.26 12.93 1.90
CA VAL A 48 2.78 13.53 0.63
C VAL A 48 1.28 13.29 0.39
N GLY A 49 0.84 12.04 0.53
CA GLY A 49 -0.50 11.59 0.13
C GLY A 49 -0.89 11.93 -1.32
N VAL A 50 -2.19 11.92 -1.62
CA VAL A 50 -2.75 12.37 -2.91
C VAL A 50 -3.75 13.49 -2.63
N ALA A 51 -3.53 14.67 -3.19
CA ALA A 51 -4.45 15.79 -3.04
C ALA A 51 -5.68 15.65 -3.93
N THR A 52 -6.86 15.88 -3.37
CA THR A 52 -8.12 15.97 -4.10
C THR A 52 -8.45 17.41 -4.47
N THR A 53 -9.43 17.61 -5.34
CA THR A 53 -9.91 18.95 -5.74
C THR A 53 -10.50 19.75 -4.58
N ASP A 54 -11.01 19.08 -3.55
CA ASP A 54 -11.49 19.68 -2.29
C ASP A 54 -10.39 19.82 -1.22
N GLY A 55 -9.12 19.59 -1.58
CA GLY A 55 -7.96 19.81 -0.70
C GLY A 55 -7.69 18.71 0.33
N LYS A 56 -8.41 17.58 0.28
CA LYS A 56 -8.15 16.43 1.15
C LYS A 56 -6.93 15.66 0.68
N ILE A 57 -6.20 15.07 1.62
CA ILE A 57 -5.00 14.27 1.35
C ILE A 57 -5.32 12.78 1.57
N LEU A 58 -5.41 12.03 0.47
CA LEU A 58 -5.73 10.60 0.47
C LEU A 58 -4.46 9.76 0.60
N ARG A 59 -4.12 9.38 1.84
CA ARG A 59 -2.90 8.60 2.12
C ARG A 59 -3.00 7.13 1.71
N GLN A 60 -4.15 6.47 1.93
CA GLN A 60 -4.39 5.11 1.45
C GLN A 60 -4.30 5.02 -0.08
N ALA A 61 -4.86 6.02 -0.79
CA ALA A 61 -4.77 6.10 -2.25
C ALA A 61 -3.31 6.21 -2.72
N CYS A 62 -2.48 7.00 -2.03
CA CYS A 62 -1.05 7.06 -2.30
C CYS A 62 -0.38 5.68 -2.17
N VAL A 63 -0.66 4.93 -1.10
CA VAL A 63 -0.05 3.60 -0.90
C VAL A 63 -0.51 2.64 -1.98
N SER A 64 -1.82 2.59 -2.27
CA SER A 64 -2.38 1.77 -3.35
C SER A 64 -1.71 2.07 -4.70
N GLN A 65 -1.57 3.35 -5.07
CA GLN A 65 -0.93 3.74 -6.33
C GLN A 65 0.53 3.27 -6.41
N ARG A 66 1.29 3.38 -5.31
CA ARG A 66 2.69 2.92 -5.27
C ARG A 66 2.80 1.41 -5.42
N LEU A 67 1.95 0.65 -4.74
CA LEU A 67 1.93 -0.82 -4.86
C LEU A 67 1.47 -1.26 -6.26
N LYS A 68 0.47 -0.60 -6.85
CA LYS A 68 0.05 -0.83 -8.24
C LYS A 68 1.19 -0.57 -9.22
N ALA A 69 1.96 0.51 -9.04
CA ALA A 69 3.12 0.80 -9.88
C ALA A 69 4.18 -0.31 -9.78
N LYS A 70 4.48 -0.79 -8.57
CA LYS A 70 5.39 -1.94 -8.38
C LYS A 70 4.86 -3.20 -9.07
N ASN A 71 3.55 -3.47 -8.99
CA ASN A 71 2.93 -4.60 -9.68
C ASN A 71 3.01 -4.49 -11.20
N LEU A 72 2.80 -3.29 -11.77
CA LEU A 72 2.93 -3.08 -13.21
C LEU A 72 4.36 -3.37 -13.69
N VAL A 73 5.36 -2.86 -12.96
CA VAL A 73 6.78 -3.12 -13.27
C VAL A 73 7.10 -4.61 -13.15
N ALA A 74 6.69 -5.26 -12.06
CA ALA A 74 6.91 -6.69 -11.86
C ALA A 74 6.30 -7.51 -12.99
N LYS A 75 5.05 -7.25 -13.37
CA LYS A 75 4.38 -7.95 -14.49
C LYS A 75 5.12 -7.77 -15.81
N GLY A 76 5.63 -6.57 -16.09
CA GLY A 76 6.42 -6.31 -17.30
C GLY A 76 7.74 -7.10 -17.35
N LEU A 77 8.31 -7.45 -16.19
CA LEU A 77 9.60 -8.14 -16.10
C LEU A 77 9.46 -9.66 -15.92
N THR A 78 8.47 -10.13 -15.17
CA THR A 78 8.35 -11.53 -14.74
C THR A 78 7.06 -12.21 -15.20
N GLY A 79 6.11 -11.46 -15.78
CA GLY A 79 4.77 -11.94 -16.12
C GLY A 79 3.79 -11.97 -14.95
N ALA A 80 4.23 -11.73 -13.70
CA ALA A 80 3.39 -11.76 -12.51
C ALA A 80 3.54 -10.47 -11.67
N PRO A 81 2.51 -10.05 -10.91
CA PRO A 81 2.62 -8.92 -9.98
C PRO A 81 3.58 -9.25 -8.82
N THR A 82 3.75 -8.30 -7.90
CA THR A 82 4.34 -8.63 -6.60
C THR A 82 3.31 -9.37 -5.74
N GLN A 83 3.76 -9.92 -4.60
CA GLN A 83 2.85 -10.53 -3.62
C GLN A 83 1.88 -9.54 -2.97
N TYR A 84 2.06 -8.21 -3.14
CA TYR A 84 1.27 -7.17 -2.50
C TYR A 84 0.23 -6.62 -3.46
N LEU A 85 -1.02 -7.06 -3.32
CA LEU A 85 -2.12 -6.68 -4.20
C LEU A 85 -3.01 -5.64 -3.51
N PRO A 86 -2.93 -4.35 -3.90
CA PRO A 86 -3.75 -3.31 -3.30
C PRO A 86 -5.18 -3.33 -3.85
N GLU A 87 -6.15 -3.00 -2.99
CA GLU A 87 -7.55 -2.74 -3.36
C GLU A 87 -8.25 -3.89 -4.13
N VAL A 88 -7.96 -5.14 -3.76
CA VAL A 88 -8.67 -6.30 -4.32
C VAL A 88 -10.10 -6.33 -3.79
N THR A 89 -11.09 -6.28 -4.68
CA THR A 89 -12.50 -6.41 -4.28
C THR A 89 -12.88 -7.87 -4.18
N TYR A 90 -13.64 -8.26 -3.16
CA TYR A 90 -14.21 -9.60 -2.99
C TYR A 90 -15.72 -9.55 -3.06
N ASP A 91 -16.29 -10.52 -3.78
CA ASP A 91 -17.71 -10.86 -3.75
C ASP A 91 -17.99 -11.77 -2.55
N MET A 92 -18.68 -11.19 -1.55
CA MET A 92 -19.00 -11.83 -0.27
C MET A 92 -20.22 -12.76 -0.33
N ARG A 93 -20.82 -12.96 -1.51
CA ARG A 93 -21.95 -13.89 -1.69
C ARG A 93 -21.51 -15.35 -1.80
N GLN A 94 -20.24 -15.55 -2.14
CA GLN A 94 -19.62 -16.86 -2.29
C GLN A 94 -18.97 -17.30 -0.97
N SER A 95 -18.87 -18.61 -0.76
CA SER A 95 -18.17 -19.21 0.38
C SER A 95 -17.15 -20.22 -0.15
N PRO A 96 -15.83 -19.93 -0.11
CA PRO A 96 -15.22 -18.69 0.41
C PRO A 96 -15.50 -17.45 -0.48
N PRO A 97 -15.33 -16.22 0.04
CA PRO A 97 -15.46 -15.00 -0.76
C PRO A 97 -14.51 -15.01 -1.97
N ALA A 98 -15.02 -14.63 -3.13
CA ALA A 98 -14.27 -14.73 -4.38
C ALA A 98 -13.70 -13.37 -4.81
N PRO A 99 -12.42 -13.30 -5.24
CA PRO A 99 -11.83 -12.06 -5.70
C PRO A 99 -12.42 -11.65 -7.06
N VAL A 100 -12.71 -10.36 -7.20
CA VAL A 100 -13.20 -9.72 -8.41
C VAL A 100 -11.99 -9.32 -9.28
N MET A 101 -11.60 -10.24 -10.16
CA MET A 101 -10.45 -10.09 -11.05
C MET A 101 -10.86 -9.67 -12.47
N SER A 102 -9.90 -9.19 -13.26
CA SER A 102 -10.09 -8.91 -14.69
C SER A 102 -10.36 -10.20 -15.46
N SER A 103 -11.28 -10.16 -16.42
CA SER A 103 -11.56 -11.31 -17.29
C SER A 103 -10.42 -11.61 -18.28
N ALA A 104 -9.58 -10.61 -18.57
CA ALA A 104 -8.43 -10.77 -19.46
C ALA A 104 -7.20 -11.32 -18.74
N ASP A 105 -7.16 -11.19 -17.41
CA ASP A 105 -6.02 -11.59 -16.59
C ASP A 105 -6.44 -11.80 -15.13
N SER A 106 -6.39 -13.05 -14.68
CA SER A 106 -6.79 -13.47 -13.33
C SER A 106 -5.85 -12.95 -12.22
N LEU A 107 -4.68 -12.40 -12.56
CA LEU A 107 -3.73 -11.81 -11.62
C LEU A 107 -3.93 -10.30 -11.44
N THR A 108 -4.82 -9.69 -12.21
CA THR A 108 -5.11 -8.25 -12.14
C THR A 108 -6.47 -7.99 -11.50
N PRO A 109 -6.55 -7.28 -10.37
CA PRO A 109 -7.82 -6.87 -9.78
C PRO A 109 -8.65 -6.05 -10.78
N HIS A 110 -9.97 -6.26 -10.80
CA HIS A 110 -10.84 -5.51 -11.70
C HIS A 110 -10.85 -4.03 -11.31
N SER A 111 -10.47 -3.15 -12.23
CA SER A 111 -10.31 -1.71 -11.95
C SER A 111 -11.64 -0.98 -11.74
N TRP A 112 -12.73 -1.49 -12.32
CA TRP A 112 -14.03 -0.83 -12.29
C TRP A 112 -15.18 -1.76 -11.86
N LEU A 113 -15.48 -1.79 -10.55
CA LEU A 113 -16.51 -2.66 -9.98
C LEU A 113 -17.90 -2.53 -10.65
N PRO A 114 -18.38 -1.34 -11.06
CA PRO A 114 -19.69 -1.22 -11.72
C PRO A 114 -19.84 -2.04 -13.02
N ALA A 115 -18.83 -2.10 -13.89
CA ALA A 115 -18.87 -2.99 -15.06
C ALA A 115 -18.98 -4.46 -14.65
N TRP A 116 -18.23 -4.86 -13.63
CA TRP A 116 -18.28 -6.23 -13.14
C TRP A 116 -19.67 -6.56 -12.60
N ILE A 117 -20.27 -5.67 -11.80
CA ILE A 117 -21.63 -5.83 -11.27
C ILE A 117 -22.63 -5.95 -12.41
N GLN A 118 -22.57 -5.07 -13.41
CA GLN A 118 -23.48 -5.10 -14.56
C GLN A 118 -23.47 -6.45 -15.28
N LYS A 119 -22.29 -7.10 -15.36
CA LYS A 119 -22.10 -8.34 -16.10
C LYS A 119 -22.33 -9.61 -15.28
N TYR A 120 -21.94 -9.62 -14.01
CA TYR A 120 -21.83 -10.85 -13.20
C TYR A 120 -22.73 -10.88 -11.95
N PHE A 121 -23.30 -9.76 -11.53
CA PHE A 121 -24.29 -9.76 -10.45
C PHE A 121 -25.64 -10.27 -11.00
N PRO A 122 -26.34 -11.24 -10.37
CA PRO A 122 -27.67 -11.65 -10.78
C PRO A 122 -28.64 -10.47 -10.80
N GLY A 123 -29.22 -10.20 -11.98
CA GLY A 123 -30.06 -9.03 -12.23
C GLY A 123 -29.29 -7.72 -12.44
N GLY A 124 -27.97 -7.78 -12.57
CA GLY A 124 -27.10 -6.67 -12.94
C GLY A 124 -27.10 -5.51 -11.95
N MET A 125 -26.82 -4.31 -12.46
CA MET A 125 -26.72 -3.09 -11.65
C MET A 125 -28.03 -2.69 -10.98
N ASP A 126 -29.17 -2.95 -11.62
CA ASP A 126 -30.47 -2.56 -11.06
C ASP A 126 -30.82 -3.38 -9.83
N SER A 127 -30.62 -4.70 -9.88
CA SER A 127 -30.77 -5.56 -8.70
C SER A 127 -29.75 -5.23 -7.60
N TYR A 128 -28.51 -4.86 -7.96
CA TYR A 128 -27.53 -4.43 -6.98
C TYR A 128 -27.95 -3.15 -6.26
N LYS A 129 -28.45 -2.13 -6.98
CA LYS A 129 -28.93 -0.86 -6.39
C LYS A 129 -30.13 -1.06 -5.47
N GLN A 130 -30.99 -2.04 -5.76
CA GLN A 130 -32.16 -2.38 -4.93
C GLN A 130 -31.80 -3.19 -3.68
N ALA A 131 -30.61 -3.79 -3.66
CA ALA A 131 -30.21 -4.60 -2.53
C ALA A 131 -29.92 -3.73 -1.29
N LYS A 132 -30.49 -4.13 -0.16
CA LYS A 132 -30.28 -3.49 1.15
C LYS A 132 -29.02 -3.97 1.87
N LYS A 133 -28.16 -4.76 1.21
CA LYS A 133 -26.98 -5.41 1.80
C LYS A 133 -25.71 -5.06 1.03
N THR A 134 -24.61 -4.86 1.75
CA THR A 134 -23.26 -4.77 1.15
C THR A 134 -22.76 -6.15 0.75
N TYR A 135 -22.57 -6.38 -0.56
CA TYR A 135 -22.05 -7.65 -1.09
C TYR A 135 -20.56 -7.64 -1.44
N PHE A 136 -19.94 -6.46 -1.47
CA PHE A 136 -18.55 -6.31 -1.90
C PHE A 136 -17.71 -5.70 -0.78
N ARG A 137 -16.51 -6.24 -0.60
CA ARG A 137 -15.56 -5.79 0.42
C ARG A 137 -14.18 -5.66 -0.22
N ARG A 138 -13.44 -4.62 0.14
CA ARG A 138 -12.18 -4.28 -0.50
C ARG A 138 -11.13 -3.91 0.56
N PRO A 139 -10.33 -4.90 1.01
CA PRO A 139 -9.17 -4.63 1.84
C PRO A 139 -8.19 -3.69 1.16
N ASP A 140 -7.41 -2.99 1.98
CA ASP A 140 -6.38 -2.09 1.51
C ASP A 140 -5.27 -2.85 0.77
N VAL A 141 -4.79 -3.94 1.35
CA VAL A 141 -3.80 -4.83 0.72
C VAL A 141 -4.11 -6.29 1.01
N VAL A 142 -4.03 -7.13 -0.02
CA VAL A 142 -3.97 -8.59 0.12
C VAL A 142 -2.56 -9.05 -0.20
N ILE A 143 -1.94 -9.75 0.73
CA ILE A 143 -0.66 -10.41 0.54
C ILE A 143 -0.93 -11.86 0.16
N VAL A 144 -0.40 -12.31 -0.97
CA VAL A 144 -0.54 -13.70 -1.45
C VAL A 144 0.71 -14.51 -1.16
N ASN A 145 0.56 -15.84 -1.07
CA ASN A 145 1.69 -16.75 -0.93
C ASN A 145 2.45 -16.89 -2.26
N ASP A 146 1.71 -16.97 -3.36
CA ASP A 146 2.23 -17.07 -4.72
C ASP A 146 1.63 -15.97 -5.61
N PRO A 147 2.44 -15.02 -6.12
CA PRO A 147 1.96 -13.94 -6.98
C PRO A 147 1.56 -14.39 -8.39
N SER A 148 1.90 -15.62 -8.80
CA SER A 148 1.47 -16.20 -10.06
C SER A 148 0.07 -16.83 -10.00
N GLN A 149 -0.57 -16.79 -8.83
CA GLN A 149 -1.90 -17.32 -8.59
C GLN A 149 -2.87 -16.21 -8.12
N PRO A 150 -4.17 -16.32 -8.44
CA PRO A 150 -5.17 -15.35 -8.00
C PRO A 150 -5.27 -15.30 -6.46
N PRO A 151 -5.73 -14.19 -5.87
CA PRO A 151 -5.84 -14.02 -4.42
C PRO A 151 -7.09 -14.69 -3.84
N ILE A 152 -7.29 -15.97 -4.16
CA ILE A 152 -8.30 -16.83 -3.54
C ILE A 152 -7.88 -17.19 -2.11
N GLN A 153 -8.83 -17.53 -1.24
CA GLN A 153 -8.59 -17.73 0.20
C GLN A 153 -7.42 -18.68 0.54
N SER A 154 -7.23 -19.75 -0.24
CA SER A 154 -6.11 -20.69 -0.06
C SER A 154 -4.73 -20.08 -0.38
N ASN A 155 -4.66 -19.11 -1.30
CA ASN A 155 -3.45 -18.39 -1.67
C ASN A 155 -3.24 -17.10 -0.86
N ILE A 156 -4.20 -16.70 -0.02
CA ILE A 156 -4.02 -15.53 0.85
C ILE A 156 -3.05 -15.88 1.98
N LYS A 157 -1.94 -15.12 2.03
CA LYS A 157 -1.02 -15.07 3.16
C LYS A 157 -1.57 -14.19 4.26
N GLN A 158 -2.01 -12.97 3.92
CA GLN A 158 -2.53 -12.00 4.87
C GLN A 158 -3.48 -11.00 4.19
N VAL A 159 -4.54 -10.61 4.86
CA VAL A 159 -5.38 -9.46 4.54
C VAL A 159 -4.96 -8.33 5.47
N VAL A 160 -4.61 -7.18 4.90
CA VAL A 160 -4.09 -6.03 5.64
C VAL A 160 -5.00 -4.84 5.43
N GLU A 161 -5.40 -4.22 6.52
CA GLU A 161 -6.01 -2.90 6.52
C GLU A 161 -4.97 -1.88 6.99
N MET A 162 -4.80 -0.80 6.24
CA MET A 162 -3.97 0.32 6.63
C MET A 162 -4.81 1.33 7.39
N LYS A 163 -4.34 1.80 8.53
CA LYS A 163 -5.00 2.87 9.29
C LYS A 163 -4.13 4.12 9.28
N PHE A 164 -4.74 5.24 8.91
CA PHE A 164 -4.14 6.56 9.09
C PHE A 164 -5.00 7.28 10.13
N PRO A 165 -4.45 7.61 11.32
CA PRO A 165 -5.23 8.28 12.36
C PRO A 165 -5.95 9.54 11.83
N PRO A 166 -7.20 9.78 12.28
CA PRO A 166 -7.89 9.11 13.39
C PRO A 166 -8.77 7.90 12.99
N ASP A 167 -8.63 7.33 11.80
CA ASP A 167 -9.57 6.32 11.29
C ASP A 167 -9.45 4.95 12.00
N ASP A 168 -10.57 4.43 12.51
CA ASP A 168 -10.69 3.10 13.15
C ASP A 168 -11.42 2.07 12.27
N PHE A 169 -11.38 0.79 12.66
CA PHE A 169 -12.21 -0.25 12.03
C PHE A 169 -13.67 -0.12 12.46
N SER A 170 -14.58 -0.19 11.48
CA SER A 170 -15.97 -0.55 11.82
C SER A 170 -16.08 -2.07 12.07
N LYS A 171 -16.92 -2.48 13.03
CA LYS A 171 -17.11 -3.91 13.37
C LYS A 171 -17.43 -4.77 12.13
N GLY A 172 -18.30 -4.28 11.25
CA GLY A 172 -18.70 -4.99 10.03
C GLY A 172 -17.62 -5.09 8.95
N GLN A 173 -16.54 -4.30 9.04
CA GLN A 173 -15.38 -4.41 8.17
C GLN A 173 -14.46 -5.56 8.62
N ARG A 174 -14.23 -5.68 9.94
CA ARG A 174 -13.38 -6.73 10.50
C ARG A 174 -13.92 -8.12 10.19
N GLU A 175 -15.20 -8.37 10.45
CA GLU A 175 -15.84 -9.66 10.18
C GLU A 175 -15.72 -10.06 8.71
N ALA A 176 -16.01 -9.13 7.80
CA ALA A 176 -15.86 -9.38 6.37
C ALA A 176 -14.43 -9.73 5.95
N TYR A 177 -13.41 -9.11 6.54
CA TYR A 177 -12.02 -9.40 6.20
C TYR A 177 -11.53 -10.70 6.81
N LEU A 178 -12.08 -11.10 7.96
CA LEU A 178 -11.88 -12.45 8.49
C LEU A 178 -12.47 -13.50 7.54
N ASP A 179 -13.67 -13.28 7.02
CA ASP A 179 -14.29 -14.18 6.04
C ASP A 179 -13.45 -14.28 4.76
N ILE A 180 -12.88 -13.17 4.28
CA ILE A 180 -11.96 -13.17 3.13
C ILE A 180 -10.69 -13.97 3.47
N ALA A 181 -10.07 -13.69 4.62
CA ALA A 181 -8.81 -14.29 5.02
C ALA A 181 -8.94 -15.81 5.33
N GLY A 182 -10.10 -16.24 5.82
CA GLY A 182 -10.39 -17.61 6.25
C GLY A 182 -9.77 -18.00 7.60
N ASP A 183 -8.98 -17.11 8.22
CA ASP A 183 -8.29 -17.36 9.49
C ASP A 183 -7.99 -16.00 10.18
N ASP A 184 -8.21 -15.91 11.49
CA ASP A 184 -7.98 -14.66 12.24
C ASP A 184 -6.50 -14.27 12.33
N ARG A 185 -5.59 -15.24 12.22
CA ARG A 185 -4.14 -15.02 12.19
C ARG A 185 -3.68 -14.35 10.89
N LYS A 186 -4.50 -14.42 9.84
CA LYS A 186 -4.23 -13.80 8.53
C LYS A 186 -4.78 -12.38 8.42
N LEU A 187 -5.39 -11.80 9.46
CA LEU A 187 -5.84 -10.40 9.42
C LEU A 187 -4.86 -9.51 10.18
N ALA A 188 -4.28 -8.52 9.49
CA ALA A 188 -3.37 -7.53 10.07
C ALA A 188 -3.92 -6.11 9.94
N ALA A 189 -3.49 -5.26 10.86
CA ALA A 189 -3.62 -3.81 10.78
C ALA A 189 -2.23 -3.18 10.83
N ILE A 190 -2.02 -2.10 10.10
CA ILE A 190 -0.76 -1.35 10.13
C ILE A 190 -1.01 0.14 9.89
N GLY A 191 -0.35 1.00 10.66
CA GLY A 191 -0.39 2.45 10.50
C GLY A 191 0.99 3.11 10.55
N PRO A 192 1.07 4.44 10.36
CA PRO A 192 2.31 5.20 10.48
C PRO A 192 3.05 5.01 11.81
N GLU A 193 2.32 4.83 12.91
CA GLU A 193 2.83 4.57 14.26
C GLU A 193 3.55 3.23 14.37
N ASP A 194 3.01 2.17 13.76
CA ASP A 194 3.64 0.84 13.70
C ASP A 194 4.93 0.85 12.87
N CYS A 195 5.03 1.82 11.96
CA CYS A 195 6.17 2.02 11.07
C CYS A 195 7.18 3.05 11.59
N ARG A 196 6.88 3.74 12.71
CA ARG A 196 7.72 4.82 13.25
C ARG A 196 8.05 5.90 12.21
N CYS A 197 7.07 6.24 11.38
CA CYS A 197 7.23 7.23 10.32
C CYS A 197 7.47 8.64 10.92
N GLY A 198 8.74 9.05 11.03
CA GLY A 198 9.12 10.33 11.65
C GLY A 198 10.51 10.30 12.30
N ASP A 199 11.01 9.11 12.65
CA ASP A 199 12.31 8.98 13.32
C ASP A 199 13.52 9.09 12.35
N ALA A 200 13.30 8.90 11.04
CA ALA A 200 14.35 8.98 10.02
C ALA A 200 14.87 10.41 9.75
N ASP A 201 14.10 11.45 10.11
CA ASP A 201 14.52 12.85 9.95
C ASP A 201 15.34 13.36 11.15
N ARG A 202 15.39 12.62 12.28
CA ARG A 202 16.23 12.96 13.44
C ARG A 202 17.66 12.43 13.35
N GLN A 203 17.93 11.45 12.49
CA GLN A 203 19.26 10.84 12.32
C GLN A 203 19.97 11.25 11.03
N SER A 204 19.33 12.08 10.19
CA SER A 204 19.87 12.53 8.89
C SER A 204 20.10 14.04 8.78
N GLN A 205 20.19 14.74 9.92
CA GLN A 205 20.79 16.08 9.97
C GLN A 205 22.27 15.94 10.38
N PRO A 206 23.23 15.86 9.44
CA PRO A 206 24.61 16.17 9.77
C PRO A 206 24.66 17.66 10.17
N SER A 207 25.10 17.91 11.38
CA SER A 207 25.51 19.21 11.89
C SER A 207 26.55 19.82 10.95
N THR A 208 26.10 20.66 10.01
CA THR A 208 26.99 21.52 9.26
C THR A 208 27.08 22.84 10.01
N SER A 209 28.13 22.90 10.82
CA SER A 209 28.79 24.12 11.24
C SER A 209 28.88 25.10 10.06
N ALA A 210 28.48 26.34 10.30
CA ALA A 210 28.61 27.43 9.36
C ALA A 210 30.05 27.54 8.85
N GLN A 211 30.30 27.10 7.61
CA GLN A 211 31.43 27.54 6.82
C GLN A 211 30.92 28.47 5.73
N LYS A 212 31.36 29.73 5.81
CA LYS A 212 31.18 30.75 4.78
C LYS A 212 31.57 30.18 3.43
N GLN A 213 30.65 30.16 2.48
CA GLN A 213 31.00 29.97 1.08
C GLN A 213 31.77 31.21 0.59
N PRO A 214 32.86 31.06 -0.18
CA PRO A 214 33.47 32.19 -0.86
C PRO A 214 32.51 32.73 -1.93
N SER A 215 32.50 34.05 -2.07
CA SER A 215 31.63 34.78 -3.01
C SER A 215 32.01 34.50 -4.45
N LEU A 216 31.01 34.64 -5.33
CA LEU A 216 31.11 34.39 -6.77
C LEU A 216 32.12 35.30 -7.48
N GLU A 217 32.52 36.42 -6.86
CA GLU A 217 33.60 37.29 -7.34
C GLU A 217 34.98 36.63 -7.44
N ASP A 218 35.28 35.55 -6.70
CA ASP A 218 36.60 34.87 -6.77
C ASP A 218 36.73 33.88 -7.95
N MET A 219 35.63 33.57 -8.66
CA MET A 219 35.65 32.59 -9.77
C MET A 219 35.63 33.21 -11.17
N PHE A 220 35.39 34.50 -11.31
CA PHE A 220 35.27 35.14 -12.63
C PHE A 220 36.19 36.36 -12.74
N GLY A 221 37.46 36.09 -12.96
CA GLY A 221 38.46 37.09 -13.34
C GLY A 221 38.06 37.81 -14.64
N ASP A 222 38.28 39.12 -14.64
CA ASP A 222 37.93 40.11 -15.65
C ASP A 222 38.04 39.68 -17.13
N LYS A 223 36.97 39.89 -17.92
CA LYS A 223 36.91 40.90 -19.01
C LYS A 223 35.65 40.80 -19.92
N LEU A 224 34.94 41.94 -20.00
CA LEU A 224 34.09 42.48 -21.10
C LEU A 224 32.72 41.86 -21.46
N PRO A 225 31.78 42.64 -22.06
CA PRO A 225 31.27 43.95 -21.66
C PRO A 225 29.73 43.97 -21.58
N SER A 226 29.22 45.07 -21.01
CA SER A 226 27.80 45.42 -20.94
C SER A 226 27.07 45.34 -22.29
N SER A 227 26.02 44.53 -22.37
CA SER A 227 24.93 44.72 -23.33
C SER A 227 23.66 44.07 -22.78
N GLY A 228 22.65 44.91 -22.51
CA GLY A 228 21.32 44.46 -22.10
C GLY A 228 20.70 43.54 -23.15
N GLY A 229 20.12 42.43 -22.68
CA GLY A 229 19.52 41.41 -23.52
C GLY A 229 18.53 40.54 -22.74
N ILE A 230 17.26 40.92 -22.88
CA ILE A 230 16.01 40.21 -22.61
C ILE A 230 16.14 38.67 -22.66
N MET A 231 15.84 37.98 -21.56
CA MET A 231 15.67 36.51 -21.54
C MET A 231 14.35 36.13 -22.24
N PRO A 232 14.31 35.07 -23.08
CA PRO A 232 13.09 34.72 -23.80
C PRO A 232 12.05 34.12 -22.84
N LEU A 233 10.83 34.66 -22.90
CA LEU A 233 9.67 34.19 -22.17
C LEU A 233 9.26 32.80 -22.68
N MET A 234 9.30 31.78 -21.82
CA MET A 234 8.75 30.46 -22.16
C MET A 234 7.23 30.54 -22.34
N PRO A 235 6.66 29.88 -23.37
CA PRO A 235 5.23 29.90 -23.59
C PRO A 235 4.50 29.05 -22.53
N PRO A 236 3.26 29.42 -22.14
CA PRO A 236 2.49 28.66 -21.16
C PRO A 236 2.07 27.30 -21.72
N ILE A 237 2.21 26.28 -20.88
CA ILE A 237 1.82 24.90 -21.18
C ILE A 237 0.29 24.83 -21.29
N PRO A 238 -0.29 24.35 -22.40
CA PRO A 238 -1.73 24.24 -22.52
C PRO A 238 -2.30 23.16 -21.59
N PRO A 239 -3.54 23.34 -21.08
CA PRO A 239 -4.16 22.35 -20.21
C PRO A 239 -4.38 21.04 -20.97
N TYR A 240 -3.81 19.94 -20.45
CA TYR A 240 -4.08 18.58 -20.92
C TYR A 240 -5.58 18.27 -20.74
N ARG A 241 -6.34 18.35 -21.83
CA ARG A 241 -7.66 17.72 -21.91
C ARG A 241 -7.45 16.22 -22.07
N TYR A 242 -7.74 15.45 -21.03
CA TYR A 242 -7.91 14.01 -21.15
C TYR A 242 -9.04 13.71 -22.14
N ARG A 243 -8.68 13.21 -23.32
CA ARG A 243 -9.63 12.60 -24.25
C ARG A 243 -9.68 11.12 -23.91
N PHE A 244 -10.81 10.68 -23.36
CA PHE A 244 -11.11 9.26 -23.23
C PHE A 244 -11.11 8.64 -24.64
N PRO A 245 -10.45 7.49 -24.86
CA PRO A 245 -10.59 6.78 -26.13
C PRO A 245 -12.02 6.25 -26.24
N ASP A 246 -12.71 6.68 -27.29
CA ASP A 246 -14.02 6.15 -27.68
C ASP A 246 -13.91 4.64 -27.93
N SER A 247 -14.69 3.87 -27.19
CA SER A 247 -14.86 2.43 -27.40
C SER A 247 -15.71 2.19 -28.64
N ASN A 248 -15.10 2.19 -29.82
CA ASN A 248 -15.66 1.57 -31.01
C ASN A 248 -15.28 0.08 -31.01
N TYR A 249 -16.11 -0.77 -30.39
CA TYR A 249 -16.21 -2.16 -30.81
C TYR A 249 -17.44 -2.27 -31.71
N GLY A 250 -17.16 -2.43 -33.00
CA GLY A 250 -18.14 -2.58 -34.05
C GLY A 250 -19.00 -3.81 -33.83
N ASN A 251 -20.29 -3.63 -34.13
CA ASN A 251 -21.11 -4.67 -34.72
C ASN A 251 -20.38 -5.20 -35.96
N ASP A 252 -20.04 -6.49 -35.97
CA ASP A 252 -20.09 -7.26 -37.20
C ASP A 252 -20.80 -8.58 -36.92
N ALA A 253 -21.99 -8.63 -37.51
CA ALA A 253 -22.79 -9.81 -37.65
C ALA A 253 -22.19 -10.69 -38.76
N ARG A 254 -22.01 -11.98 -38.47
CA ARG A 254 -22.41 -13.11 -39.31
C ARG A 254 -22.27 -14.42 -38.54
#